data_AF-A0A2T2WGV9-F1
#
_entry.id   AF-A0A2T2WGV9-F1
#
_cell.length_a   1.000
_cell.length_b   1.000
_cell.length_c   1.000
_cell.angle_alpha   90.00
_cell.angle_beta   90.00
_cell.angle_gamma   90.00
#
_symmetry.space_group_name_H-M   'P 1'
#
loop_
_entity.id
_entity.type
_entity.pdbx_description
1 polymer ?
#
loop_
_entity_poly.entity_id
_entity_poly.type
_entity_poly.pdbx_seq_one_letter_code
_entity_poly.pdbx_strand_id
1 'polypeptide(L)' 'MHRKQLWSLARMSLGSVLGIIGFGTLSMGFVHLSAVGMLVGLFEILAGAFVALGVMAPLRKRKVRA' A
#
# COMPACT_ATOMS: atom_id res chain seq x y z
N MET A 1 8.60 -0.56 -23.46
CA MET A 1 7.47 -0.14 -22.60
C MET A 1 7.08 -1.17 -21.54
N HIS A 2 7.15 -2.48 -21.80
CA HIS A 2 6.69 -3.53 -20.87
C HIS A 2 7.32 -3.57 -19.46
N ARG A 3 8.64 -3.40 -19.30
CA ARG A 3 9.27 -3.51 -17.96
C ARG A 3 8.74 -2.48 -16.96
N LYS A 4 8.49 -1.23 -17.39
CA LYS A 4 8.00 -0.17 -16.49
C LYS A 4 6.58 -0.44 -16.00
N GLN A 5 5.72 -1.00 -16.85
CA GLN A 5 4.37 -1.42 -16.48
C GLN A 5 4.40 -2.60 -15.52
N LEU A 6 5.27 -3.60 -15.76
CA LEU A 6 5.41 -4.75 -14.87
C LEU A 6 5.86 -4.34 -13.47
N TRP A 7 6.83 -3.44 -13.36
CA TRP A 7 7.28 -2.88 -12.08
C TRP A 7 6.20 -2.07 -11.37
N SER A 8 5.39 -1.32 -12.13
CA SER A 8 4.23 -0.59 -11.60
C SER A 8 3.18 -1.56 -11.06
N LEU A 9 2.88 -2.62 -11.80
CA LEU A 9 1.91 -3.65 -11.42
C LEU A 9 2.38 -4.39 -10.16
N ALA A 10 3.66 -4.80 -10.14
CA ALA A 10 4.24 -5.51 -8.99
C ALA A 10 4.19 -4.67 -7.71
N ARG A 11 4.55 -3.38 -7.78
CA ARG A 11 4.46 -2.49 -6.61
C ARG A 11 3.03 -2.23 -6.17
N MET A 12 2.08 -2.12 -7.11
CA MET A 12 0.67 -1.95 -6.79
C MET A 12 0.14 -3.20 -6.07
N SER A 13 0.42 -4.40 -6.60
CA SER A 13 0.04 -5.65 -5.96
C SER A 13 0.66 -5.82 -4.58
N LEU A 14 1.95 -5.48 -4.42
CA LEU A 14 2.64 -5.49 -3.12
C LEU A 14 1.98 -4.55 -2.11
N GLY A 15 1.66 -3.31 -2.51
CA GLY A 15 0.97 -2.35 -1.65
C GLY A 15 -0.42 -2.83 -1.23
N SER A 16 -1.18 -3.44 -2.15
CA SER A 16 -2.48 -4.02 -1.85
C SER A 16 -2.40 -5.21 -0.89
N VAL A 17 -1.42 -6.12 -1.08
CA VAL A 17 -1.22 -7.26 -0.17
C VAL A 17 -0.87 -6.77 1.25
N LEU A 18 0.02 -5.79 1.37
CA LEU A 18 0.34 -5.17 2.66
C LEU A 18 -0.87 -4.52 3.31
N GLY A 19 -1.71 -3.81 2.54
CA GLY A 19 -2.95 -3.22 3.04
C GLY A 19 -3.96 -4.26 3.54
N ILE A 20 -4.09 -5.40 2.85
CA ILE A 20 -4.97 -6.50 3.26
C ILE A 20 -4.47 -7.13 4.57
N ILE A 21 -3.17 -7.38 4.69
CA ILE A 21 -2.56 -7.91 5.91
C ILE A 21 -2.79 -6.95 7.07
N GLY A 22 -2.50 -5.66 6.88
CA GLY A 22 -2.71 -4.61 7.87
C GLY A 22 -4.16 -4.47 8.33
N PHE A 23 -5.12 -4.63 7.41
CA PHE A 23 -6.53 -4.66 7.77
C PHE A 23 -6.90 -5.88 8.62
N GLY A 24 -6.30 -7.04 8.33
CA GLY A 24 -6.48 -8.27 9.09
C GLY A 24 -5.94 -8.16 10.53
N THR A 25 -4.71 -7.66 10.70
CA THR A 25 -4.11 -7.41 12.02
C THR A 25 -4.90 -6.38 12.81
N LEU A 26 -5.34 -5.29 12.18
CA LEU A 26 -6.17 -4.27 12.83
C LEU A 26 -7.53 -4.86 13.27
N SER A 27 -8.15 -5.68 12.42
CA SER A 27 -9.39 -6.38 12.73
C SER A 27 -9.23 -7.35 13.90
N MET A 28 -8.13 -8.13 13.94
CA MET A 28 -7.82 -8.99 15.09
C MET A 28 -7.54 -8.18 16.36
N GLY A 29 -6.88 -7.02 16.23
CA GLY A 29 -6.62 -6.09 17.32
C GLY A 29 -7.91 -5.57 17.96
N PHE A 30 -8.93 -5.26 17.16
CA PHE A 30 -10.25 -4.89 17.67
C PHE A 30 -10.94 -6.04 18.42
N VAL A 31 -10.89 -7.26 17.87
CA VAL A 31 -11.49 -8.45 18.51
C VAL A 31 -10.85 -8.75 19.87
N HIS A 32 -9.53 -8.56 19.98
CA HIS A 32 -8.78 -8.86 21.20
C HIS A 32 -8.63 -7.65 22.13
N LEU A 33 -9.26 -6.50 21.80
CA LEU A 33 -9.11 -5.21 22.49
C LEU A 33 -7.64 -4.84 22.78
N SER A 34 -6.74 -5.24 21.88
CA SER A 34 -5.30 -5.02 22.03
C SER A 34 -4.92 -3.71 21.34
N ALA A 35 -4.64 -2.69 22.15
CA ALA A 35 -4.15 -1.40 21.66
C ALA A 35 -2.89 -1.55 20.79
N VAL A 36 -2.00 -2.48 21.16
CA VAL A 36 -0.77 -2.76 20.41
C VAL A 36 -1.10 -3.38 19.05
N GLY A 37 -2.03 -4.36 19.00
CA GLY A 37 -2.44 -4.98 17.75
C GLY A 37 -3.10 -4.00 16.77
N MET A 38 -3.93 -3.09 17.29
CA MET A 38 -4.55 -2.03 16.48
C MET A 38 -3.50 -1.05 15.92
N LEU A 39 -2.51 -0.65 16.72
CA LEU A 39 -1.41 0.22 16.27
C LEU A 39 -0.56 -0.45 15.19
N VAL A 40 -0.20 -1.71 15.38
CA VAL A 40 0.57 -2.48 14.38
C VAL A 40 -0.19 -2.56 13.07
N GLY A 41 -1.48 -2.92 13.09
CA GLY A 41 -2.31 -2.94 11.89
C GLY A 41 -2.42 -1.58 11.21
N LEU A 42 -2.48 -0.48 11.99
CA LEU A 42 -2.50 0.88 11.43
C LEU A 42 -1.21 1.20 10.67
N PHE A 43 -0.04 0.84 11.24
CA PHE A 43 1.25 1.03 10.58
C PHE A 43 1.39 0.19 9.31
N GLU A 44 0.90 -1.05 9.32
CA GLU A 44 0.90 -1.94 8.14
C GLU A 44 0.03 -1.38 7.01
N ILE A 45 -1.16 -0.84 7.33
CA ILE A 45 -2.02 -0.17 6.35
C ILE A 45 -1.33 1.07 5.78
N LEU A 46 -0.73 1.91 6.63
CA LEU A 46 -0.03 3.12 6.19
C LEU A 46 1.19 2.79 5.31
N ALA A 47 1.95 1.76 5.66
CA ALA A 47 3.08 1.29 4.85
C ALA A 47 2.61 0.73 3.50
N GLY A 48 1.56 -0.10 3.48
CA GLY A 48 0.96 -0.62 2.25
C GLY A 48 0.41 0.49 1.35
N ALA A 49 -0.27 1.48 1.95
CA ALA A 49 -0.77 2.66 1.24
C ALA A 49 0.36 3.52 0.69
N PHE A 50 1.46 3.72 1.43
CA PHE A 50 2.62 4.46 0.94
C PHE A 50 3.27 3.76 -0.25
N VAL A 51 3.43 2.43 -0.19
CA VAL A 51 3.95 1.64 -1.31
C VAL A 51 3.02 1.71 -2.52
N ALA A 52 1.71 1.60 -2.31
CA ALA A 52 0.71 1.69 -3.38
C ALA A 52 0.63 3.09 -4.02
N LEU A 53 0.58 4.15 -3.22
CA LEU A 53 0.50 5.55 -3.68
C LEU A 53 1.81 6.04 -4.29
N GLY A 54 2.95 5.52 -3.81
CA GLY A 54 4.26 5.70 -4.44
C GLY A 54 4.32 5.19 -5.89
N VAL A 55 3.37 4.35 -6.32
CA VAL A 55 3.17 3.93 -7.71
C VAL A 55 2.39 4.95 -8.54
N MET A 56 1.52 5.75 -7.91
CA MET A 56 0.76 6.80 -8.60
C MET A 56 1.57 8.08 -8.81
N ALA A 57 2.51 8.39 -7.91
CA ALA A 57 3.38 9.56 -8.00
C ALA A 57 4.24 9.68 -9.29
N PRO A 58 4.80 8.60 -9.88
CA PRO A 58 5.64 8.68 -11.09
C PRO A 58 4.83 8.79 -12.39
N LEU A 59 3.54 8.47 -12.38
CA LEU A 59 2.70 8.46 -13.59
C LEU A 59 2.31 9.88 -14.06
N ARG A 60 2.53 10.92 -13.24
CA ARG A 60 2.21 12.32 -13.57
C ARG A 60 3.22 13.03 -14.47
N LYS A 61 4.39 12.46 -14.74
CA LYS A 61 5.37 13.08 -15.67
C LYS A 61 5.06 12.77 -17.14
N ARG A 62 3.82 13.01 -17.59
CA ARG A 62 3.60 13.26 -19.02
C ARG A 62 4.06 14.70 -19.24
N LYS A 63 5.25 14.89 -19.83
CA LYS A 63 5.62 16.17 -20.45
C LYS A 63 4.53 16.45 -21.48
N VAL A 64 3.55 17.27 -21.13
CA VAL A 64 2.73 17.96 -22.10
C VAL A 64 3.71 18.88 -22.82
N ARG A 65 4.17 18.48 -24.00
CA ARG A 65 4.78 19.42 -24.94
C ARG A 65 3.67 20.39 -25.31
N ALA A 66 3.64 21.52 -24.63
CA ALA A 66 3.12 22.75 -25.22
C ALA A 66 4.21 23.28 -26.15
#